data_AF-A0A963TGT1-F1
#
_entry.id   AF-A0A963TGT1-F1
#
_cell.length_a   1.000
_cell.length_b   1.000
_cell.length_c   1.000
_cell.angle_alpha   90.00
_cell.angle_beta   90.00
_cell.angle_gamma   90.00
#
_symmetry.space_group_name_H-M   'P 1'
#
loop_
_entity.id
_entity.type
_entity.pdbx_description
1 polymer ?
#
loop_
_entity_poly.entity_id
_entity_poly.type
_entity_poly.pdbx_seq_one_letter_code
_entity_poly.pdbx_strand_id
1 'polypeptide(L)'
;MDRTADNTPANTSANTSGARLTAQVARDDLRPLVVDRLGLACHGRSPLAPALAGYAPGNRRLSAAAESLAEDLATALSILARPQLVMGNRTGGGSLGLSFFSACHAPAEGGDAWAVVTPSFEGSFLIELFDDAWAFLAWWLTLNASAAEEPTANHMPPPLTLESAVYLLHAIDSHRRCALESLLAYAPRNTPSVSPAAFKETLAASIRGGDLRWLLPAFLGLTPGLDLDAFDNDPRHLEDLARRGFLVDGAVAGGEDLVFGEAGRAMGTEFHRGWFQAAGFETTVGDGPRWDTLHQAFLAPTVLANHLFLVHRDGAGHPMVNHQALTRTDLEDRMAGLMRDALDAVAKAAPVEEETADTSPAEAPRPAAASVCGSCGAALKPDQKFCTQCGTPVPAGCPSCGAPRVAGANFCSACGAALQG
;
A
#
# COMPACT_ATOMS: atom_id res chain seq x y z
N MET A 1 -17.82 -27.49 -49.45
CA MET A 1 -17.98 -26.03 -49.50
C MET A 1 -18.05 -25.56 -48.07
N ASP A 2 -17.04 -24.77 -47.76
CA ASP A 2 -16.48 -24.45 -46.45
C ASP A 2 -17.13 -23.18 -45.86
N ARG A 3 -16.82 -22.93 -44.58
CA ARG A 3 -16.97 -21.68 -43.79
C ARG A 3 -18.14 -21.58 -42.83
N THR A 4 -17.90 -22.14 -41.65
CA THR A 4 -18.27 -21.53 -40.36
C THR A 4 -17.65 -20.13 -40.25
N ALA A 5 -18.47 -19.10 -40.11
CA ALA A 5 -18.02 -17.74 -39.86
C ALA A 5 -17.61 -17.59 -38.39
N ASP A 6 -16.30 -17.55 -38.19
CA ASP A 6 -15.61 -17.09 -37.00
C ASP A 6 -15.95 -15.62 -36.75
N ASN A 7 -16.57 -15.34 -35.60
CA ASN A 7 -16.98 -13.99 -35.21
C ASN A 7 -16.15 -13.57 -33.99
N THR A 8 -14.86 -13.33 -34.24
CA THR A 8 -13.97 -12.68 -33.28
C THR A 8 -14.07 -11.17 -33.48
N PRO A 9 -14.58 -10.38 -32.53
CA PRO A 9 -14.54 -8.92 -32.67
C PRO A 9 -13.08 -8.47 -32.55
N ALA A 10 -12.57 -7.88 -33.63
CA ALA A 10 -11.29 -7.17 -33.64
C ALA A 10 -11.36 -6.01 -32.64
N ASN A 11 -10.61 -6.16 -31.54
CA ASN A 11 -10.47 -5.14 -30.51
C ASN A 11 -9.45 -4.09 -30.98
N THR A 12 -9.88 -3.11 -31.77
CA THR A 12 -9.12 -1.87 -31.96
C THR A 12 -9.56 -0.88 -30.88
N SER A 13 -9.03 -1.02 -29.67
CA SER A 13 -9.18 -0.03 -28.61
C SER A 13 -8.31 1.19 -28.94
N ALA A 14 -8.95 2.35 -29.07
CA ALA A 14 -8.23 3.62 -28.93
C ALA A 14 -7.44 3.59 -27.61
N ASN A 15 -6.19 4.06 -27.60
CA ASN A 15 -5.33 4.01 -26.42
C ASN A 15 -5.88 4.96 -25.32
N THR A 16 -6.82 4.48 -24.52
CA THR A 16 -7.43 5.19 -23.37
C THR A 16 -6.57 5.11 -22.11
N SER A 17 -5.40 4.46 -22.16
CA SER A 17 -4.57 4.26 -20.98
C SER A 17 -3.86 5.54 -20.54
N GLY A 18 -3.56 6.48 -21.46
CA GLY A 18 -2.67 7.62 -21.15
C GLY A 18 -1.22 7.19 -20.81
N ALA A 19 -0.92 5.89 -20.81
CA ALA A 19 0.41 5.36 -20.63
C ALA A 19 1.20 5.51 -21.94
N ARG A 20 2.46 5.92 -21.82
CA ARG A 20 3.37 6.01 -22.97
C ARG A 20 3.88 4.64 -23.41
N LEU A 21 3.83 3.65 -22.50
CA LEU A 21 4.16 2.26 -22.76
C LEU A 21 3.17 1.36 -22.01
N THR A 22 2.71 0.32 -22.69
CA THR A 22 1.95 -0.79 -22.11
C THR A 22 2.51 -2.07 -22.68
N ALA A 23 3.01 -2.97 -21.84
CA ALA A 23 3.55 -4.25 -22.29
C ALA A 23 3.16 -5.38 -21.35
N GLN A 24 2.95 -6.57 -21.92
CA GLN A 24 2.67 -7.79 -21.17
C GLN A 24 3.90 -8.69 -21.19
N VAL A 25 4.40 -9.06 -20.01
CA VAL A 25 5.58 -9.91 -19.84
C VAL A 25 5.16 -11.24 -19.24
N ALA A 26 5.52 -12.35 -19.87
CA ALA A 26 5.24 -13.68 -19.35
C ALA A 26 6.02 -13.97 -18.05
N ARG A 27 5.49 -14.83 -17.18
CA ARG A 27 6.15 -15.20 -15.92
C ARG A 27 7.60 -15.66 -16.10
N ASP A 28 7.79 -16.47 -17.13
CA ASP A 28 9.06 -17.13 -17.42
C ASP A 28 10.10 -16.16 -17.98
N ASP A 29 9.64 -15.07 -18.60
CA ASP A 29 10.51 -14.02 -19.14
C ASP A 29 10.82 -12.92 -18.10
N LEU A 30 9.93 -12.66 -17.13
CA LEU A 30 10.13 -11.56 -16.17
C LEU A 30 11.46 -11.69 -15.40
N ARG A 31 11.78 -12.89 -14.91
CA ARG A 31 12.98 -13.14 -14.12
C ARG A 31 14.27 -12.91 -14.90
N PRO A 32 14.50 -13.57 -16.05
CA PRO A 32 15.69 -13.29 -16.87
C PRO A 32 15.71 -11.87 -17.40
N LEU A 33 14.55 -11.26 -17.69
CA LEU A 33 14.50 -9.89 -18.18
C LEU A 33 15.04 -8.91 -17.13
N VAL A 34 14.53 -8.99 -15.91
CA VAL A 34 14.93 -8.09 -14.82
C VAL A 34 16.37 -8.37 -14.38
N VAL A 35 16.71 -9.64 -14.12
CA VAL A 35 17.98 -10.01 -13.47
C VAL A 35 19.13 -10.20 -14.45
N ASP A 36 18.94 -11.00 -15.50
CA ASP A 36 20.03 -11.37 -16.41
C ASP A 36 20.25 -10.30 -17.50
N ARG A 37 19.16 -9.79 -18.08
CA ARG A 37 19.23 -8.88 -19.24
C ARG A 37 19.42 -7.41 -18.85
N LEU A 38 18.74 -6.97 -17.78
CA LEU A 38 18.83 -5.59 -17.29
C LEU A 38 19.76 -5.43 -16.09
N GLY A 39 20.21 -6.54 -15.48
CA GLY A 39 21.13 -6.48 -14.33
C GLY A 39 20.53 -5.84 -13.07
N LEU A 40 19.21 -5.81 -12.95
CA LEU A 40 18.51 -5.13 -11.86
C LEU A 40 18.44 -6.03 -10.61
N ALA A 41 18.67 -5.42 -9.46
CA ALA A 41 18.43 -6.02 -8.16
C ALA A 41 17.21 -5.36 -7.52
N CYS A 42 16.24 -6.17 -7.08
CA CYS A 42 15.07 -5.68 -6.37
C CYS A 42 15.36 -5.56 -4.86
N HIS A 43 14.99 -4.44 -4.26
CA HIS A 43 14.97 -4.33 -2.79
C HIS A 43 13.61 -4.79 -2.22
N GLY A 44 13.54 -5.00 -0.90
CA GLY A 44 12.43 -5.71 -0.23
C GLY A 44 11.01 -5.15 -0.45
N ARG A 45 10.89 -3.86 -0.80
CA ARG A 45 9.60 -3.21 -1.10
C ARG A 45 9.22 -3.16 -2.57
N SER A 46 10.04 -3.72 -3.46
CA SER A 46 9.69 -3.87 -4.86
C SER A 46 8.47 -4.77 -5.03
N PRO A 47 7.45 -4.39 -5.82
CA PRO A 47 6.35 -5.28 -6.17
C PRO A 47 6.79 -6.48 -7.02
N LEU A 48 7.99 -6.45 -7.61
CA LEU A 48 8.57 -7.57 -8.37
C LEU A 48 9.26 -8.60 -7.46
N ALA A 49 9.61 -8.24 -6.23
CA ALA A 49 10.40 -9.10 -5.35
C ALA A 49 9.79 -10.51 -5.13
N PRO A 50 8.47 -10.68 -4.92
CA PRO A 50 7.87 -12.02 -4.81
C PRO A 50 8.04 -12.86 -6.08
N ALA A 51 7.95 -12.22 -7.26
CA ALA A 51 8.11 -12.90 -8.54
C ALA A 51 9.56 -13.34 -8.76
N LEU A 52 10.54 -12.59 -8.27
CA LEU A 52 11.97 -12.87 -8.42
C LEU A 52 12.58 -13.73 -7.30
N ALA A 53 11.82 -14.01 -6.23
CA ALA A 53 12.30 -14.76 -5.08
C ALA A 53 12.93 -16.11 -5.48
N GLY A 54 14.16 -16.35 -5.00
CA GLY A 54 14.92 -17.57 -5.26
C GLY A 54 15.52 -17.69 -6.66
N TYR A 55 15.40 -16.67 -7.52
CA TYR A 55 16.06 -16.65 -8.81
C TYR A 55 17.57 -16.35 -8.65
N ALA A 56 18.41 -17.22 -9.19
CA ALA A 56 19.85 -16.99 -9.30
C ALA A 56 20.19 -16.52 -10.72
N PRO A 57 21.03 -15.47 -10.87
CA PRO A 57 21.54 -15.05 -12.18
C PRO A 57 22.18 -16.24 -12.92
N GLY A 58 21.90 -16.36 -14.20
CA GLY A 58 22.31 -17.53 -14.97
C GLY A 58 22.26 -17.38 -16.48
N ASN A 59 22.08 -16.15 -16.99
CA ASN A 59 22.02 -15.86 -18.42
C ASN A 59 20.97 -16.72 -19.14
N ARG A 60 19.77 -16.83 -18.56
CA ARG A 60 18.70 -17.63 -19.17
C ARG A 60 18.16 -16.92 -20.40
N ARG A 61 17.78 -17.71 -21.41
CA ARG A 61 17.32 -17.17 -22.69
C ARG A 61 15.91 -16.58 -22.56
N LEU A 62 15.76 -15.32 -23.00
CA LEU A 62 14.47 -14.66 -23.15
C LEU A 62 13.74 -15.16 -24.40
N SER A 63 12.40 -15.09 -24.37
CA SER A 63 11.61 -15.16 -25.59
C SER A 63 11.96 -13.99 -26.52
N ALA A 64 11.78 -14.16 -27.83
CA ALA A 64 12.04 -13.08 -28.79
C ALA A 64 11.17 -11.83 -28.53
N ALA A 65 9.95 -12.04 -28.03
CA ALA A 65 9.05 -10.95 -27.63
C ALA A 65 9.63 -10.17 -26.44
N ALA A 66 10.06 -10.86 -25.38
CA ALA A 66 10.65 -10.19 -24.23
C ALA A 66 11.98 -9.49 -24.55
N GLU A 67 12.81 -10.07 -25.43
CA GLU A 67 14.04 -9.42 -25.89
C GLU A 67 13.74 -8.12 -26.66
N SER A 68 12.70 -8.11 -27.50
CA SER A 68 12.32 -6.90 -28.25
C SER A 68 11.78 -5.77 -27.38
N LEU A 69 11.22 -6.11 -26.20
CA LEU A 69 10.66 -5.14 -25.26
C LEU A 69 11.68 -4.68 -24.20
N ALA A 70 12.89 -5.26 -24.16
CA ALA A 70 13.80 -5.07 -23.04
C ALA A 70 14.23 -3.61 -22.83
N GLU A 71 14.57 -2.92 -23.92
CA GLU A 71 14.98 -1.50 -23.87
C GLU A 71 13.79 -0.59 -23.53
N ASP A 72 12.61 -0.85 -24.11
CA ASP A 72 11.40 -0.06 -23.84
C ASP A 72 10.96 -0.19 -22.37
N LEU A 73 11.10 -1.39 -21.79
CA LEU A 73 10.74 -1.67 -20.40
C LEU A 73 11.80 -1.26 -19.39
N ALA A 74 13.01 -0.89 -19.81
CA ALA A 74 14.14 -0.67 -18.90
C ALA A 74 13.80 0.36 -17.81
N THR A 75 13.22 1.52 -18.18
CA THR A 75 12.83 2.56 -17.22
C THR A 75 11.75 2.06 -16.25
N ALA A 76 10.71 1.41 -16.76
CA ALA A 76 9.61 0.92 -15.91
C ALA A 76 10.11 -0.13 -14.91
N LEU A 77 10.93 -1.08 -15.38
CA LEU A 77 11.48 -2.14 -14.55
C LEU A 77 12.48 -1.63 -13.52
N SER A 78 13.28 -0.59 -13.83
CA SER A 78 14.14 0.07 -12.84
C SER A 78 13.33 0.71 -11.71
N ILE A 79 12.29 1.50 -12.05
CA ILE A 79 11.38 2.09 -11.06
C ILE A 79 10.73 1.01 -10.19
N LEU A 80 10.21 -0.05 -10.82
CA LEU A 80 9.55 -1.16 -10.11
C LEU A 80 10.53 -1.98 -9.25
N ALA A 81 11.80 -2.09 -9.65
CA ALA A 81 12.81 -2.84 -8.90
C ALA A 81 13.28 -2.08 -7.65
N ARG A 82 13.36 -0.75 -7.73
CA ARG A 82 13.88 0.11 -6.66
C ARG A 82 12.98 1.32 -6.37
N PRO A 83 11.70 1.11 -6.01
CA PRO A 83 10.77 2.21 -5.77
C PRO A 83 11.14 2.99 -4.50
N GLN A 84 10.97 4.31 -4.54
CA GLN A 84 11.02 5.18 -3.34
C GLN A 84 9.61 5.53 -2.84
N LEU A 85 8.62 5.40 -3.72
CA LEU A 85 7.20 5.54 -3.43
C LEU A 85 6.46 4.36 -4.03
N VAL A 86 5.59 3.73 -3.23
CA VAL A 86 4.73 2.64 -3.66
C VAL A 86 3.30 2.96 -3.27
N MET A 87 2.43 3.04 -4.28
CA MET A 87 0.98 3.08 -4.12
C MET A 87 0.42 1.69 -4.44
N GLY A 88 0.15 0.91 -3.40
CA GLY A 88 -0.46 -0.42 -3.50
C GLY A 88 -1.96 -0.29 -3.63
N ASN A 89 -2.52 -0.82 -4.73
CA ASN A 89 -3.94 -0.69 -5.06
C ASN A 89 -4.65 -2.05 -4.99
N ARG A 90 -5.89 -2.02 -4.50
CA ARG A 90 -6.83 -3.14 -4.50
C ARG A 90 -8.13 -2.67 -5.12
N THR A 91 -8.62 -3.36 -6.14
CA THR A 91 -9.92 -3.07 -6.75
C THR A 91 -10.81 -4.30 -6.69
N GLY A 92 -12.11 -4.07 -6.70
CA GLY A 92 -13.12 -5.12 -6.61
C GLY A 92 -14.44 -4.51 -6.21
N GLY A 93 -15.21 -5.22 -5.38
CA GLY A 93 -16.48 -4.67 -4.89
C GLY A 93 -17.63 -4.83 -5.88
N GLY A 94 -18.85 -4.86 -5.38
CA GLY A 94 -20.05 -4.93 -6.21
C GLY A 94 -20.08 -6.20 -7.08
N SER A 95 -19.84 -6.08 -8.39
CA SER A 95 -19.81 -7.21 -9.32
C SER A 95 -18.41 -7.60 -9.79
N LEU A 96 -17.37 -6.84 -9.43
CA LEU A 96 -16.00 -7.09 -9.87
C LEU A 96 -15.24 -8.02 -8.91
N GLY A 97 -14.45 -8.91 -9.51
CA GLY A 97 -13.50 -9.75 -8.78
C GLY A 97 -12.35 -8.91 -8.20
N LEU A 98 -11.68 -9.46 -7.19
CA LEU A 98 -10.53 -8.82 -6.56
C LEU A 98 -9.35 -8.75 -7.53
N SER A 99 -8.78 -7.57 -7.68
CA SER A 99 -7.57 -7.31 -8.45
C SER A 99 -6.59 -6.44 -7.66
N PHE A 100 -5.32 -6.54 -8.01
CA PHE A 100 -4.22 -5.84 -7.36
C PHE A 100 -3.29 -5.26 -8.40
N PHE A 101 -2.80 -4.05 -8.13
CA PHE A 101 -1.69 -3.48 -8.88
C PHE A 101 -0.86 -2.59 -7.96
N SER A 102 0.39 -2.35 -8.35
CA SER A 102 1.27 -1.41 -7.65
C SER A 102 1.70 -0.33 -8.63
N ALA A 103 1.51 0.92 -8.25
CA ALA A 103 2.09 2.06 -8.94
C ALA A 103 3.31 2.54 -8.15
N CYS A 104 4.42 2.74 -8.83
CA CYS A 104 5.71 3.03 -8.22
C CYS A 104 6.32 4.29 -8.83
N HIS A 105 7.04 5.02 -8.00
CA HIS A 105 7.81 6.17 -8.43
C HIS A 105 9.18 6.16 -7.75
N ALA A 106 10.20 6.51 -8.53
CA ALA A 106 11.60 6.57 -8.12
C ALA A 106 12.33 7.58 -9.01
N PRO A 107 12.43 8.86 -8.58
CA PRO A 107 13.12 9.90 -9.34
C PRO A 107 14.52 9.51 -9.81
N ALA A 108 15.29 8.80 -8.97
CA ALA A 108 16.63 8.35 -9.30
C ALA A 108 16.69 7.35 -10.47
N GLU A 109 15.61 6.61 -10.73
CA GLU A 109 15.54 5.56 -11.74
C GLU A 109 14.82 6.01 -13.02
N GLY A 110 13.89 6.97 -12.91
CA GLY A 110 13.00 7.33 -14.03
C GLY A 110 12.55 8.79 -14.09
N GLY A 111 13.16 9.69 -13.32
CA GLY A 111 12.71 11.09 -13.25
C GLY A 111 11.27 11.19 -12.76
N ASP A 112 10.43 11.95 -13.48
CA ASP A 112 9.03 12.15 -13.10
C ASP A 112 8.14 10.93 -13.37
N ALA A 113 8.64 9.91 -14.07
CA ALA A 113 7.83 8.79 -14.55
C ALA A 113 7.26 7.92 -13.42
N TRP A 114 6.10 7.32 -13.72
CA TRP A 114 5.42 6.36 -12.84
C TRP A 114 5.27 5.02 -13.54
N ALA A 115 5.68 3.95 -12.87
CA ALA A 115 5.57 2.60 -13.40
C ALA A 115 4.49 1.82 -12.65
N VAL A 116 3.58 1.18 -13.38
CA VAL A 116 2.53 0.32 -12.83
C VAL A 116 2.83 -1.13 -13.19
N VAL A 117 2.63 -2.03 -12.22
CA VAL A 117 2.62 -3.47 -12.47
C VAL A 117 1.34 -4.10 -11.95
N THR A 118 0.67 -4.83 -12.83
CA THR A 118 -0.56 -5.59 -12.55
C THR A 118 -0.30 -7.07 -12.82
N PRO A 119 -0.28 -7.93 -11.80
CA PRO A 119 -0.24 -9.37 -11.99
C PRO A 119 -1.54 -9.85 -12.66
N SER A 120 -1.43 -10.62 -13.74
CA SER A 120 -2.56 -11.23 -14.43
C SER A 120 -2.80 -12.67 -13.93
N PHE A 121 -4.04 -13.14 -14.06
CA PHE A 121 -4.45 -14.51 -13.72
C PHE A 121 -3.75 -15.59 -14.55
N GLU A 122 -3.26 -15.27 -15.75
CA GLU A 122 -2.55 -16.22 -16.63
C GLU A 122 -1.05 -16.30 -16.34
N GLY A 123 -0.59 -15.71 -15.24
CA GLY A 123 0.82 -15.72 -14.85
C GLY A 123 1.68 -14.69 -15.59
N SER A 124 1.10 -13.84 -16.43
CA SER A 124 1.80 -12.68 -17.00
C SER A 124 1.74 -11.46 -16.08
N PHE A 125 2.56 -10.46 -16.37
CA PHE A 125 2.56 -9.16 -15.72
C PHE A 125 2.27 -8.10 -16.77
N LEU A 126 1.24 -7.29 -16.54
CA LEU A 126 1.03 -6.07 -17.31
C LEU A 126 1.88 -4.98 -16.68
N ILE A 127 2.73 -4.34 -17.48
CA ILE A 127 3.61 -3.25 -17.07
C ILE A 127 3.22 -2.03 -17.89
N GLU A 128 2.95 -0.93 -17.21
CA GLU A 128 2.59 0.35 -17.81
C GLU A 128 3.55 1.44 -17.31
N LEU A 129 3.91 2.38 -18.19
CA LEU A 129 4.75 3.52 -17.87
C LEU A 129 4.01 4.80 -18.23
N PHE A 130 3.93 5.71 -17.27
CA PHE A 130 3.33 7.03 -17.41
C PHE A 130 4.43 8.09 -17.38
N ASP A 131 4.23 9.18 -18.13
CA ASP A 131 5.21 10.27 -18.19
C ASP A 131 5.39 10.97 -16.85
N ASP A 132 4.31 11.12 -16.08
CA ASP A 132 4.31 11.74 -14.77
C ASP A 132 3.17 11.25 -13.85
N ALA A 133 3.15 11.77 -12.63
CA ALA A 133 2.14 11.47 -11.62
C ALA A 133 0.71 11.86 -12.04
N TRP A 134 0.57 12.88 -12.90
CA TRP A 134 -0.72 13.41 -13.31
C TRP A 134 -1.34 12.56 -14.42
N ALA A 135 -0.53 12.08 -15.36
CA ALA A 135 -0.94 11.09 -16.35
C ALA A 135 -1.41 9.79 -15.67
N PHE A 136 -0.66 9.31 -14.67
CA PHE A 136 -1.08 8.17 -13.86
C PHE A 136 -2.38 8.45 -13.10
N LEU A 137 -2.50 9.61 -12.44
CA LEU A 137 -3.70 9.96 -11.67
C LEU A 137 -4.95 10.04 -12.56
N ALA A 138 -4.85 10.67 -13.73
CA ALA A 138 -5.95 10.77 -14.69
C ALA A 138 -6.43 9.38 -15.14
N TRP A 139 -5.50 8.47 -15.42
CA TRP A 139 -5.80 7.07 -15.71
C TRP A 139 -6.47 6.38 -14.53
N TRP A 140 -5.93 6.52 -13.32
CA TRP A 140 -6.46 5.89 -12.11
C TRP A 140 -7.91 6.31 -11.85
N LEU A 141 -8.20 7.61 -12.00
CA LEU A 141 -9.55 8.15 -11.84
C LEU A 141 -10.50 7.67 -12.93
N THR A 142 -10.02 7.50 -14.17
CA THR A 142 -10.83 6.94 -15.26
C THR A 142 -11.29 5.52 -14.94
N LEU A 143 -10.46 4.74 -14.25
CA LEU A 143 -10.79 3.38 -13.84
C LEU A 143 -11.70 3.30 -12.61
N ASN A 144 -11.47 4.18 -11.62
CA ASN A 144 -11.99 3.95 -10.26
C ASN A 144 -13.06 4.95 -9.81
N ALA A 145 -13.30 6.05 -10.51
CA ALA A 145 -14.24 7.08 -10.09
C ALA A 145 -15.46 7.17 -11.00
N SER A 146 -16.60 7.58 -10.44
CA SER A 146 -17.81 7.86 -11.22
C SER A 146 -17.78 9.26 -11.82
N ALA A 147 -18.64 9.48 -12.81
CA ALA A 147 -18.90 10.78 -13.42
C ALA A 147 -19.91 11.62 -12.63
N ALA A 148 -19.98 11.50 -11.30
CA ALA A 148 -20.90 12.28 -10.48
C ALA A 148 -20.60 13.78 -10.59
N GLU A 149 -21.52 14.60 -11.10
CA GLU A 149 -21.28 16.04 -11.33
C GLU A 149 -21.90 16.92 -10.25
N GLU A 150 -23.00 16.47 -9.62
CA GLU A 150 -23.75 17.27 -8.66
C GLU A 150 -23.33 16.95 -7.22
N PRO A 151 -23.10 17.96 -6.38
CA PRO A 151 -22.85 17.75 -4.95
C PRO A 151 -24.03 17.06 -4.28
N THR A 152 -23.75 16.10 -3.41
CA THR A 152 -24.75 15.40 -2.61
C THR A 152 -24.50 15.62 -1.11
N ALA A 153 -25.52 15.37 -0.30
CA ALA A 153 -25.39 15.50 1.14
C ALA A 153 -24.43 14.42 1.69
N ASN A 154 -23.41 14.86 2.44
CA ASN A 154 -22.55 13.92 3.15
C ASN A 154 -23.27 13.41 4.41
N HIS A 155 -23.84 12.20 4.32
CA HIS A 155 -24.55 11.55 5.43
C HIS A 155 -23.63 10.91 6.48
N MET A 156 -22.33 10.79 6.22
CA MET A 156 -21.34 10.28 7.17
C MET A 156 -20.22 11.31 7.37
N PRO A 157 -20.53 12.51 7.89
CA PRO A 157 -19.52 13.56 8.02
C PRO A 157 -18.49 13.19 9.11
N PRO A 158 -17.21 13.55 8.91
CA PRO A 158 -16.15 13.32 9.89
C PRO A 158 -16.28 14.23 11.13
N PRO A 159 -15.60 13.90 12.23
CA PRO A 159 -14.76 12.69 12.42
C PRO A 159 -15.61 11.45 12.67
N LEU A 160 -15.12 10.29 12.18
CA LEU A 160 -15.68 8.97 12.48
C LEU A 160 -14.58 8.13 13.14
N THR A 161 -14.93 7.36 14.17
CA THR A 161 -14.07 6.24 14.57
C THR A 161 -14.16 5.14 13.52
N LEU A 162 -13.20 4.22 13.48
CA LEU A 162 -13.28 3.05 12.61
C LEU A 162 -14.54 2.21 12.89
N GLU A 163 -14.91 2.05 14.16
CA GLU A 163 -16.11 1.33 14.58
C GLU A 163 -17.39 2.00 14.09
N SER A 164 -17.49 3.33 14.25
CA SER A 164 -18.60 4.10 13.70
C SER A 164 -18.73 3.92 12.19
N ALA A 165 -17.61 3.97 11.45
CA ALA A 165 -17.62 3.74 10.01
C ALA A 165 -18.10 2.32 9.67
N VAL A 166 -17.62 1.29 10.37
CA VAL A 166 -18.05 -0.11 10.18
C VAL A 166 -19.55 -0.27 10.39
N TYR A 167 -20.09 0.30 11.47
CA TYR A 167 -21.51 0.24 11.78
C TYR A 167 -22.37 0.98 10.74
N LEU A 168 -21.92 2.14 10.27
CA LEU A 168 -22.62 2.92 9.23
C LEU A 168 -22.66 2.17 7.90
N LEU A 169 -21.52 1.60 7.48
CA LEU A 169 -21.44 0.78 6.26
C LEU A 169 -22.33 -0.47 6.38
N HIS A 170 -22.38 -1.10 7.56
CA HIS A 170 -23.27 -2.24 7.79
C HIS A 170 -24.75 -1.84 7.77
N ALA A 171 -25.11 -0.63 8.20
CA ALA A 171 -26.48 -0.12 8.06
C ALA A 171 -26.88 0.03 6.60
N ILE A 172 -25.97 0.51 5.74
CA ILE A 172 -26.19 0.57 4.28
C ILE A 172 -26.43 -0.84 3.71
N ASP A 173 -25.57 -1.79 4.06
CA ASP A 173 -25.72 -3.19 3.62
C ASP A 173 -26.99 -3.84 4.20
N SER A 174 -27.37 -3.54 5.44
CA SER A 174 -28.60 -4.04 6.05
C SER A 174 -29.84 -3.52 5.32
N HIS A 175 -29.84 -2.27 4.87
CA HIS A 175 -30.91 -1.73 4.02
C HIS A 175 -30.99 -2.49 2.68
N ARG A 176 -29.84 -2.70 2.02
CA ARG A 176 -29.74 -3.48 0.78
C ARG A 176 -30.25 -4.92 0.98
N ARG A 177 -29.89 -5.54 2.10
CA ARG A 177 -30.35 -6.88 2.47
C ARG A 177 -31.86 -6.92 2.63
N CYS A 178 -32.47 -5.98 3.34
CA CYS A 178 -33.93 -5.89 3.48
C CYS A 178 -34.63 -5.80 2.12
N ALA A 179 -34.09 -4.99 1.20
CA ALA A 179 -34.62 -4.86 -0.16
C ALA A 179 -34.56 -6.19 -0.92
N LEU A 180 -33.42 -6.89 -0.88
CA LEU A 180 -33.23 -8.19 -1.54
C LEU A 180 -34.11 -9.29 -0.93
N GLU A 181 -34.25 -9.34 0.39
CA GLU A 181 -35.14 -10.29 1.06
C GLU A 181 -36.61 -10.04 0.69
N SER A 182 -37.03 -8.77 0.61
CA SER A 182 -38.39 -8.41 0.17
C SER A 182 -38.66 -8.82 -1.28
N LEU A 183 -37.65 -8.74 -2.15
CA LEU A 183 -37.70 -9.18 -3.54
C LEU A 183 -37.89 -10.70 -3.62
N LEU A 184 -37.08 -11.47 -2.88
CA LEU A 184 -37.18 -12.94 -2.82
C LEU A 184 -38.52 -13.41 -2.22
N ALA A 185 -39.08 -12.65 -1.30
CA ALA A 185 -40.38 -12.91 -0.71
C ALA A 185 -41.57 -12.50 -1.60
N TYR A 186 -41.32 -11.82 -2.72
CA TYR A 186 -42.36 -11.19 -3.56
C TYR A 186 -43.30 -10.27 -2.76
N ALA A 187 -42.79 -9.66 -1.68
CA ALA A 187 -43.56 -8.90 -0.70
C ALA A 187 -42.85 -7.56 -0.42
N PRO A 188 -43.19 -6.49 -1.15
CA PRO A 188 -42.52 -5.20 -0.98
C PRO A 188 -42.74 -4.66 0.43
N ARG A 189 -41.66 -4.21 1.08
CA ARG A 189 -41.71 -3.55 2.40
C ARG A 189 -41.68 -2.04 2.23
N ASN A 190 -42.78 -1.38 2.61
CA ASN A 190 -42.87 0.09 2.58
C ASN A 190 -41.97 0.76 3.63
N THR A 191 -41.70 0.05 4.72
CA THR A 191 -40.81 0.48 5.80
C THR A 191 -39.77 -0.62 6.02
N PRO A 192 -38.60 -0.53 5.38
CA PRO A 192 -37.50 -1.43 5.67
C PRO A 192 -37.13 -1.31 7.16
N SER A 193 -36.93 -2.46 7.81
CA SER A 193 -36.60 -2.53 9.23
C SER A 193 -35.73 -3.76 9.50
N VAL A 194 -34.97 -3.72 10.60
CA VAL A 194 -34.12 -4.83 11.04
C VAL A 194 -34.15 -4.91 12.57
N SER A 195 -34.26 -6.12 13.11
CA SER A 195 -34.17 -6.29 14.57
C SER A 195 -32.74 -6.06 15.05
N PRO A 196 -32.51 -5.52 16.27
CA PRO A 196 -31.15 -5.33 16.81
C PRO A 196 -30.32 -6.63 16.84
N ALA A 197 -30.97 -7.77 17.10
CA ALA A 197 -30.32 -9.08 17.08
C ALA A 197 -29.85 -9.47 15.67
N ALA A 198 -30.72 -9.33 14.67
CA ALA A 198 -30.38 -9.63 13.27
C ALA A 198 -29.29 -8.68 12.74
N PHE A 199 -29.32 -7.40 13.12
CA PHE A 199 -28.28 -6.44 12.74
C PHE A 199 -26.91 -6.88 13.25
N LYS A 200 -26.80 -7.25 14.54
CA LYS A 200 -25.54 -7.73 15.15
C LYS A 200 -25.06 -9.05 14.55
N GLU A 201 -25.97 -10.00 14.33
CA GLU A 201 -25.64 -11.30 13.76
C GLU A 201 -25.08 -11.15 12.33
N THR A 202 -25.77 -10.36 11.51
CA THR A 202 -25.36 -10.12 10.13
C THR A 202 -24.09 -9.27 10.04
N LEU A 203 -23.85 -8.35 10.98
CA LEU A 203 -22.58 -7.60 11.08
C LEU A 203 -21.42 -8.56 11.26
N ALA A 204 -21.53 -9.44 12.26
CA ALA A 204 -20.49 -10.42 12.56
C ALA A 204 -20.29 -11.40 11.40
N ALA A 205 -21.37 -11.80 10.71
CA ALA A 205 -21.28 -12.63 9.52
C ALA A 205 -20.62 -11.91 8.33
N SER A 206 -20.93 -10.63 8.13
CA SER A 206 -20.36 -9.78 7.08
C SER A 206 -18.84 -9.65 7.23
N ILE A 207 -18.39 -9.29 8.43
CA ILE A 207 -16.96 -9.17 8.77
C ILE A 207 -16.22 -10.49 8.53
N ARG A 208 -16.77 -11.62 9.00
CA ARG A 208 -16.14 -12.94 8.80
C ARG A 208 -16.17 -13.42 7.34
N GLY A 209 -17.20 -13.05 6.60
CA GLY A 209 -17.45 -13.58 5.25
C GLY A 209 -16.54 -12.96 4.19
N GLY A 210 -16.18 -11.69 4.33
CA GLY A 210 -15.30 -11.02 3.36
C GLY A 210 -15.89 -10.90 1.94
N ASP A 211 -17.20 -11.08 1.78
CA ASP A 211 -17.87 -11.07 0.47
C ASP A 211 -17.94 -9.64 -0.08
N LEU A 212 -17.03 -9.32 -0.99
CA LEU A 212 -16.83 -7.97 -1.56
C LEU A 212 -18.06 -7.43 -2.30
N ARG A 213 -19.09 -8.25 -2.57
CA ARG A 213 -20.37 -7.77 -3.13
C ARG A 213 -21.14 -6.87 -2.15
N TRP A 214 -20.78 -6.95 -0.86
CA TRP A 214 -21.27 -6.10 0.21
C TRP A 214 -20.28 -4.96 0.51
N LEU A 215 -20.81 -3.79 0.87
CA LEU A 215 -20.03 -2.57 1.03
C LEU A 215 -19.06 -2.65 2.21
N LEU A 216 -19.52 -3.13 3.37
CA LEU A 216 -18.67 -3.27 4.55
C LEU A 216 -17.49 -4.23 4.29
N PRO A 217 -17.68 -5.47 3.79
CA PRO A 217 -16.57 -6.33 3.46
C PRO A 217 -15.66 -5.76 2.38
N ALA A 218 -16.20 -5.02 1.41
CA ALA A 218 -15.39 -4.31 0.43
C ALA A 218 -14.49 -3.25 1.08
N PHE A 219 -15.01 -2.43 2.00
CA PHE A 219 -14.21 -1.50 2.78
C PHE A 219 -13.10 -2.23 3.54
N LEU A 220 -13.44 -3.25 4.35
CA LEU A 220 -12.47 -3.98 5.16
C LEU A 220 -11.40 -4.70 4.33
N GLY A 221 -11.79 -5.31 3.20
CA GLY A 221 -10.89 -6.11 2.36
C GLY A 221 -10.04 -5.30 1.39
N LEU A 222 -10.60 -4.19 0.88
CA LEU A 222 -9.94 -3.37 -0.14
C LEU A 222 -9.11 -2.24 0.45
N THR A 223 -9.36 -1.76 1.67
CA THR A 223 -8.48 -0.78 2.35
C THR A 223 -7.19 -1.47 2.83
N PRO A 224 -6.04 -1.28 2.16
CA PRO A 224 -4.79 -1.94 2.59
C PRO A 224 -4.32 -1.35 3.92
N GLY A 225 -3.64 -2.13 4.75
CA GLY A 225 -3.08 -1.65 6.02
C GLY A 225 -4.10 -1.38 7.14
N LEU A 226 -5.37 -1.77 6.97
CA LEU A 226 -6.40 -1.53 7.97
C LEU A 226 -6.19 -2.47 9.17
N ASP A 227 -6.01 -1.87 10.34
CA ASP A 227 -5.82 -2.58 11.61
C ASP A 227 -7.19 -2.87 12.23
N LEU A 228 -7.60 -4.13 12.15
CA LEU A 228 -8.87 -4.62 12.69
C LEU A 228 -8.71 -5.27 14.07
N ASP A 229 -7.49 -5.46 14.55
CA ASP A 229 -7.24 -6.10 15.84
C ASP A 229 -7.72 -5.21 17.00
N ALA A 230 -7.80 -3.90 16.76
CA ALA A 230 -8.34 -2.90 17.68
C ALA A 230 -9.87 -2.71 17.61
N PHE A 231 -10.58 -3.41 16.71
CA PHE A 231 -12.01 -3.20 16.51
C PHE A 231 -12.83 -3.62 17.74
N ASP A 232 -13.54 -2.66 18.33
CA ASP A 232 -14.48 -2.91 19.43
C ASP A 232 -15.92 -3.04 18.91
N ASN A 233 -16.59 -4.13 19.28
CA ASN A 233 -17.98 -4.40 18.92
C ASN A 233 -18.93 -3.96 20.05
N ASP A 234 -18.81 -2.71 20.47
CA ASP A 234 -19.59 -2.17 21.58
C ASP A 234 -21.02 -1.75 21.14
N PRO A 235 -22.08 -2.18 21.85
CA PRO A 235 -23.45 -1.75 21.59
C PRO A 235 -23.68 -0.23 21.51
N ARG A 236 -22.83 0.59 22.15
CA ARG A 236 -22.87 2.07 22.09
C ARG A 236 -22.77 2.60 20.65
N HIS A 237 -22.20 1.84 19.72
CA HIS A 237 -22.15 2.23 18.31
C HIS A 237 -23.53 2.23 17.63
N LEU A 238 -24.53 1.50 18.15
CA LEU A 238 -25.92 1.61 17.66
C LEU A 238 -26.53 2.98 17.95
N GLU A 239 -26.17 3.62 19.07
CA GLU A 239 -26.64 4.96 19.41
C GLU A 239 -26.11 6.02 18.43
N ASP A 240 -24.90 5.82 17.88
CA ASP A 240 -24.33 6.68 16.84
C ASP A 240 -25.13 6.59 15.53
N LEU A 241 -25.61 5.40 15.17
CA LEU A 241 -26.48 5.20 14.00
C LEU A 241 -27.79 5.98 14.13
N ALA A 242 -28.40 5.96 15.31
CA ALA A 242 -29.63 6.70 15.59
C ALA A 242 -29.41 8.21 15.51
N ARG A 243 -28.35 8.72 16.17
CA ARG A 243 -27.98 10.13 16.12
C ARG A 243 -27.75 10.63 14.70
N ARG A 244 -27.21 9.78 13.81
CA ARG A 244 -26.93 10.11 12.41
C ARG A 244 -28.09 9.84 11.45
N GLY A 245 -29.23 9.36 11.96
CA GLY A 245 -30.42 9.08 11.15
C GLY A 245 -30.28 7.87 10.24
N PHE A 246 -29.40 6.92 10.56
CA PHE A 246 -29.25 5.67 9.81
C PHE A 246 -30.24 4.61 10.27
N LEU A 247 -30.30 4.34 11.58
CA LEU A 247 -31.22 3.39 12.20
C LEU A 247 -31.80 4.03 13.46
N VAL A 248 -33.12 4.21 13.50
CA VAL A 248 -33.84 4.83 14.61
C VAL A 248 -34.78 3.83 15.25
N ASP A 249 -35.08 4.01 16.54
CA ASP A 249 -36.01 3.14 17.26
C ASP A 249 -37.41 3.18 16.63
N GLY A 250 -37.90 2.02 16.22
CA GLY A 250 -39.20 1.83 15.57
C GLY A 250 -40.39 1.90 16.53
N ALA A 251 -40.22 2.34 17.77
CA ALA A 251 -41.30 2.42 18.77
C ALA A 251 -42.53 3.21 18.27
N VAL A 252 -42.35 4.11 17.30
CA VAL A 252 -43.42 4.88 16.65
C VAL A 252 -44.37 4.01 15.79
N ALA A 253 -43.98 2.78 15.45
CA ALA A 253 -44.76 1.82 14.66
C ALA A 253 -45.13 0.53 15.43
N GLY A 254 -45.03 0.53 16.77
CA GLY A 254 -45.47 -0.58 17.62
C GLY A 254 -44.62 -1.86 17.55
N GLY A 255 -43.41 -1.80 16.98
CA GLY A 255 -42.47 -2.93 16.90
C GLY A 255 -41.15 -2.68 17.64
N GLU A 256 -40.44 -3.76 17.97
CA GLU A 256 -39.10 -3.75 18.60
C GLU A 256 -37.95 -3.59 17.59
N ASP A 257 -38.28 -3.43 16.30
CA ASP A 257 -37.32 -3.30 15.20
C ASP A 257 -36.72 -1.90 15.09
N LEU A 258 -35.49 -1.83 14.58
CA LEU A 258 -34.85 -0.60 14.12
C LEU A 258 -35.34 -0.26 12.71
N VAL A 259 -35.75 0.99 12.50
CA VAL A 259 -36.23 1.48 11.20
C VAL A 259 -35.15 2.33 10.56
N PHE A 260 -34.97 2.22 9.24
CA PHE A 260 -34.02 3.07 8.54
C PHE A 260 -34.51 4.52 8.49
N GLY A 261 -33.73 5.42 9.08
CA GLY A 261 -33.98 6.86 9.02
C GLY A 261 -33.67 7.45 7.65
N GLU A 262 -33.77 8.77 7.51
CA GLU A 262 -33.58 9.46 6.23
C GLU A 262 -32.20 9.17 5.60
N ALA A 263 -31.12 9.31 6.39
CA ALA A 263 -29.76 9.06 5.93
C ALA A 263 -29.53 7.58 5.57
N GLY A 264 -30.04 6.66 6.39
CA GLY A 264 -29.92 5.22 6.14
C GLY A 264 -30.66 4.78 4.88
N ARG A 265 -31.84 5.36 4.61
CA ARG A 265 -32.61 5.10 3.39
C ARG A 265 -31.96 5.72 2.16
N ALA A 266 -31.43 6.94 2.27
CA ALA A 266 -30.73 7.63 1.18
C ALA A 266 -29.51 6.81 0.74
N MET A 267 -28.57 6.58 1.66
CA MET A 267 -27.35 5.81 1.41
C MET A 267 -27.66 4.36 1.01
N GLY A 268 -28.60 3.71 1.70
CA GLY A 268 -29.03 2.36 1.38
C GLY A 268 -29.62 2.22 -0.02
N THR A 269 -30.38 3.20 -0.49
CA THR A 269 -30.95 3.22 -1.84
C THR A 269 -29.90 3.50 -2.90
N GLU A 270 -29.02 4.46 -2.63
CA GLU A 270 -27.92 4.83 -3.52
C GLU A 270 -27.00 3.64 -3.80
N PHE A 271 -26.47 3.00 -2.75
CA PHE A 271 -25.59 1.83 -2.89
C PHE A 271 -26.32 0.59 -3.40
N HIS A 272 -27.63 0.47 -3.20
CA HIS A 272 -28.40 -0.62 -3.81
C HIS A 272 -28.48 -0.49 -5.33
N ARG A 273 -28.59 0.74 -5.86
CA ARG A 273 -28.91 0.99 -7.26
C ARG A 273 -27.73 1.42 -8.12
N GLY A 274 -26.70 2.00 -7.52
CA GLY A 274 -25.65 2.70 -8.26
C GLY A 274 -24.21 2.33 -7.89
N TRP A 275 -23.98 1.39 -6.97
CA TRP A 275 -22.62 0.95 -6.61
C TRP A 275 -22.21 -0.29 -7.40
N PHE A 276 -21.10 -0.18 -8.13
CA PHE A 276 -20.64 -1.24 -9.07
C PHE A 276 -19.27 -1.82 -8.71
N GLN A 277 -18.37 -0.98 -8.20
CA GLN A 277 -17.01 -1.32 -7.84
C GLN A 277 -16.51 -0.43 -6.71
N ALA A 278 -15.38 -0.78 -6.13
CA ALA A 278 -14.64 0.01 -5.17
C ALA A 278 -13.13 -0.18 -5.38
N ALA A 279 -12.37 0.79 -4.91
CA ALA A 279 -10.93 0.79 -4.94
C ALA A 279 -10.38 1.19 -3.57
N GLY A 280 -9.36 0.52 -3.09
CA GLY A 280 -8.58 0.98 -1.95
C GLY A 280 -7.12 1.09 -2.30
N PHE A 281 -6.43 2.01 -1.64
CA PHE A 281 -4.99 2.17 -1.84
C PHE A 281 -4.28 2.54 -0.55
N GLU A 282 -3.01 2.15 -0.48
CA GLU A 282 -2.06 2.62 0.51
C GLU A 282 -0.86 3.20 -0.23
N THR A 283 -0.48 4.42 0.12
CA THR A 283 0.72 5.08 -0.39
C THR A 283 1.77 5.08 0.70
N THR A 284 2.92 4.47 0.40
CA THR A 284 4.06 4.39 1.30
C THR A 284 5.30 4.99 0.63
N VAL A 285 6.12 5.68 1.42
CA VAL A 285 7.38 6.28 0.98
C VAL A 285 8.53 5.75 1.83
N GLY A 286 9.69 5.59 1.24
CA GLY A 286 10.88 5.19 1.98
C GLY A 286 12.08 4.93 1.09
N ASP A 287 13.24 4.83 1.74
CA ASP A 287 14.46 4.32 1.14
C ASP A 287 15.10 3.32 2.12
N GLY A 288 15.54 2.18 1.61
CA GLY A 288 16.11 1.10 2.41
C GLY A 288 15.13 0.50 3.43
N PRO A 289 15.49 0.39 4.73
CA PRO A 289 14.71 -0.38 5.71
C PRO A 289 13.54 0.38 6.34
N ARG A 290 13.44 1.70 6.17
CA ARG A 290 12.40 2.54 6.81
C ARG A 290 11.39 3.00 5.76
N TRP A 291 10.12 2.73 6.04
CA TRP A 291 9.00 3.04 5.18
C TRP A 291 7.86 3.61 6.01
N ASP A 292 7.35 4.76 5.60
CA ASP A 292 6.26 5.46 6.25
C ASP A 292 5.00 5.37 5.38
N THR A 293 3.85 5.11 6.00
CA THR A 293 2.55 5.17 5.34
C THR A 293 2.07 6.61 5.33
N LEU A 294 1.86 7.18 4.13
CA LEU A 294 1.38 8.55 3.94
C LEU A 294 -0.14 8.60 3.89
N HIS A 295 -0.73 7.69 3.12
CA HIS A 295 -2.16 7.68 2.83
C HIS A 295 -2.69 6.27 2.86
N GLN A 296 -3.88 6.14 3.40
CA GLN A 296 -4.65 4.90 3.41
C GLN A 296 -6.09 5.25 3.09
N ALA A 297 -6.64 4.66 2.03
CA ALA A 297 -7.88 5.12 1.45
C ALA A 297 -8.77 3.99 0.94
N PHE A 298 -10.06 4.30 0.86
CA PHE A 298 -11.07 3.53 0.16
C PHE A 298 -12.02 4.46 -0.58
N LEU A 299 -12.34 4.12 -1.81
CA LEU A 299 -13.21 4.83 -2.71
C LEU A 299 -14.34 3.88 -3.14
N ALA A 300 -15.57 4.26 -2.84
CA ALA A 300 -16.76 3.56 -3.30
C ALA A 300 -17.60 4.48 -4.19
N PRO A 301 -17.33 4.52 -5.50
CA PRO A 301 -18.08 5.35 -6.43
C PRO A 301 -19.51 4.82 -6.62
N THR A 302 -20.48 5.72 -6.55
CA THR A 302 -21.85 5.48 -6.97
C THR A 302 -22.17 6.39 -8.17
N VAL A 303 -23.36 6.24 -8.74
CA VAL A 303 -23.85 7.19 -9.76
C VAL A 303 -23.98 8.62 -9.20
N LEU A 304 -24.23 8.77 -7.90
CA LEU A 304 -24.52 10.07 -7.28
C LEU A 304 -23.29 10.74 -6.68
N ALA A 305 -22.30 9.96 -6.20
CA ALA A 305 -21.13 10.51 -5.55
C ALA A 305 -19.93 9.56 -5.61
N ASN A 306 -18.75 10.15 -5.46
CA ASN A 306 -17.52 9.43 -5.16
C ASN A 306 -17.31 9.43 -3.64
N HIS A 307 -17.68 8.33 -2.96
CA HIS A 307 -17.49 8.20 -1.52
C HIS A 307 -16.04 7.86 -1.19
N LEU A 308 -15.26 8.86 -0.81
CA LEU A 308 -13.87 8.71 -0.40
C LEU A 308 -13.77 8.62 1.12
N PHE A 309 -13.08 7.58 1.60
CA PHE A 309 -12.77 7.32 2.98
C PHE A 309 -11.25 7.37 3.15
N LEU A 310 -10.75 8.26 3.99
CA LEU A 310 -9.35 8.36 4.34
C LEU A 310 -9.14 7.93 5.79
N VAL A 311 -8.28 6.94 5.96
CA VAL A 311 -7.94 6.39 7.28
C VAL A 311 -6.68 7.09 7.77
N HIS A 312 -6.73 7.56 9.01
CA HIS A 312 -5.60 8.16 9.71
C HIS A 312 -5.62 7.73 11.17
N ARG A 313 -4.59 8.06 11.94
CA ARG A 313 -4.56 7.84 13.39
C ARG A 313 -4.71 9.16 14.12
N ASP A 314 -5.48 9.18 15.21
CA ASP A 314 -5.55 10.34 16.10
C ASP A 314 -4.27 10.48 16.95
N GLY A 315 -4.21 11.51 17.80
CA GLY A 315 -3.05 11.74 18.69
C GLY A 315 -2.83 10.64 19.74
N ALA A 316 -3.80 9.77 19.98
CA ALA A 316 -3.70 8.60 20.86
C ALA A 316 -3.42 7.29 20.08
N GLY A 317 -3.34 7.36 18.76
CA GLY A 317 -3.06 6.23 17.87
C GLY A 317 -4.30 5.45 17.41
N HIS A 318 -5.52 5.89 17.74
CA HIS A 318 -6.76 5.21 17.32
C HIS A 318 -7.06 5.47 15.84
N PRO A 319 -7.54 4.47 15.09
CA PRO A 319 -7.90 4.64 13.68
C PRO A 319 -9.16 5.48 13.54
N MET A 320 -9.02 6.60 12.83
CA MET A 320 -10.06 7.56 12.47
C MET A 320 -10.34 7.48 10.97
N VAL A 321 -11.60 7.72 10.60
CA VAL A 321 -12.05 7.73 9.22
C VAL A 321 -12.60 9.10 8.86
N ASN A 322 -12.08 9.68 7.79
CA ASN A 322 -12.61 10.87 7.15
C ASN A 322 -13.37 10.47 5.89
N HIS A 323 -14.70 10.57 5.92
CA HIS A 323 -15.56 10.28 4.78
C HIS A 323 -16.05 11.55 4.10
N GLN A 324 -15.98 11.58 2.77
CA GLN A 324 -16.48 12.65 1.92
C GLN A 324 -17.30 12.05 0.77
N ALA A 325 -18.46 12.65 0.48
CA ALA A 325 -19.20 12.41 -0.76
C ALA A 325 -18.80 13.51 -1.75
N LEU A 326 -18.09 13.14 -2.82
CA LEU A 326 -17.44 14.08 -3.73
C LEU A 326 -18.04 14.01 -5.13
N THR A 327 -18.11 15.16 -5.81
CA THR A 327 -18.25 15.16 -7.27
C THR A 327 -16.99 14.61 -7.92
N ARG A 328 -17.02 14.38 -9.23
CA ARG A 328 -15.87 13.97 -10.03
C ARG A 328 -14.74 14.99 -9.89
N THR A 329 -15.04 16.26 -10.08
CA THR A 329 -14.05 17.35 -9.99
C THR A 329 -13.51 17.50 -8.57
N ASP A 330 -14.36 17.43 -7.54
CA ASP A 330 -13.88 17.51 -6.15
C ASP A 330 -13.00 16.31 -5.77
N LEU A 331 -13.29 15.12 -6.29
CA LEU A 331 -12.42 13.96 -6.12
C LEU A 331 -11.07 14.15 -6.83
N GLU A 332 -11.08 14.67 -8.05
CA GLU A 332 -9.86 14.99 -8.80
C GLU A 332 -8.95 15.92 -8.00
N ASP A 333 -9.50 17.02 -7.48
CA ASP A 333 -8.76 17.97 -6.65
C ASP A 333 -8.25 17.32 -5.36
N ARG A 334 -9.08 16.49 -4.71
CA ARG A 334 -8.72 15.79 -3.49
C ARG A 334 -7.57 14.81 -3.72
N MET A 335 -7.66 13.98 -4.75
CA MET A 335 -6.62 13.01 -5.11
C MET A 335 -5.34 13.70 -5.60
N ALA A 336 -5.46 14.84 -6.30
CA ALA A 336 -4.31 15.63 -6.69
C ALA A 336 -3.57 16.22 -5.48
N GLY A 337 -4.30 16.58 -4.42
CA GLY A 337 -3.71 16.96 -3.13
C GLY A 337 -2.88 15.84 -2.52
N LEU A 338 -3.45 14.64 -2.41
CA LEU A 338 -2.73 13.46 -1.89
C LEU A 338 -1.51 13.11 -2.76
N MET A 339 -1.60 13.27 -4.08
CA MET A 339 -0.47 13.04 -4.97
C MET A 339 0.65 14.05 -4.73
N ARG A 340 0.34 15.34 -4.52
CA ARG A 340 1.35 16.35 -4.15
C ARG A 340 2.02 16.01 -2.82
N ASP A 341 1.24 15.65 -1.81
CA ASP A 341 1.78 15.26 -0.51
C ASP A 341 2.76 14.09 -0.64
N ALA A 342 2.45 13.10 -1.49
CA ALA A 342 3.31 11.96 -1.78
C ALA A 342 4.60 12.36 -2.51
N LEU A 343 4.51 13.20 -3.54
CA LEU A 343 5.69 13.70 -4.26
C LEU A 343 6.60 14.55 -3.37
N ASP A 344 6.00 15.42 -2.54
CA ASP A 344 6.73 16.23 -1.55
C ASP A 344 7.44 15.35 -0.52
N ALA A 345 6.82 14.24 -0.10
CA ALA A 345 7.43 13.29 0.81
C ALA A 345 8.62 12.57 0.17
N VAL A 346 8.54 12.18 -1.11
CA VAL A 346 9.67 11.61 -1.86
C VAL A 346 10.80 12.61 -1.97
N ALA A 347 10.52 13.86 -2.33
CA ALA A 347 11.53 14.91 -2.43
C ALA A 347 12.26 15.16 -1.10
N LYS A 348 11.58 14.98 0.04
CA LYS A 348 12.17 15.08 1.38
C LYS A 348 12.90 13.81 1.83
N ALA A 349 12.45 12.64 1.35
CA ALA A 349 13.03 11.34 1.67
C ALA A 349 14.22 10.98 0.76
N ALA A 350 14.37 11.65 -0.38
CA ALA A 350 15.54 11.54 -1.24
C ALA A 350 16.81 11.76 -0.39
N PRO A 351 17.88 10.97 -0.62
CA PRO A 351 19.13 11.21 0.07
C PRO A 351 19.49 12.68 -0.17
N VAL A 352 19.62 13.45 0.90
CA VAL A 352 20.46 14.64 0.86
C VAL A 352 21.80 14.08 0.41
N GLU A 353 22.20 14.37 -0.83
CA GLU A 353 23.57 14.16 -1.26
C GLU A 353 24.42 14.70 -0.11
N GLU A 354 25.20 13.83 0.54
CA GLU A 354 26.24 14.29 1.43
C GLU A 354 27.03 15.28 0.59
N GLU A 355 26.86 16.56 0.91
CA GLU A 355 27.47 17.68 0.21
C GLU A 355 28.95 17.33 0.15
N THR A 356 29.41 16.93 -1.03
CA THR A 356 30.79 16.58 -1.27
C THR A 356 31.54 17.90 -1.23
N ALA A 357 31.87 18.31 -0.01
CA ALA A 357 32.82 19.36 0.25
C ALA A 357 34.14 18.88 -0.36
N ASP A 358 34.39 19.41 -1.55
CA ASP A 358 35.66 19.41 -2.26
C ASP A 358 36.81 19.63 -1.27
N THR A 359 37.47 18.54 -0.90
CA THR A 359 38.81 18.56 -0.35
C THR A 359 39.63 17.43 -0.99
N SER A 360 40.51 17.85 -1.90
CA SER A 360 41.68 17.14 -2.39
C SER A 360 42.43 16.36 -1.28
N PRO A 361 43.10 15.23 -1.57
CA PRO A 361 43.22 14.10 -0.66
C PRO A 361 44.30 14.30 0.40
N ALA A 362 43.87 14.36 1.67
CA ALA A 362 44.73 14.17 2.83
C ALA A 362 44.28 12.92 3.60
N GLU A 363 45.08 11.86 3.43
CA GLU A 363 45.27 10.67 4.25
C GLU A 363 44.36 10.51 5.49
N ALA A 364 43.40 9.58 5.40
CA ALA A 364 42.48 9.21 6.48
C ALA A 364 43.20 8.52 7.66
N PRO A 365 42.87 8.83 8.92
CA PRO A 365 43.28 7.99 10.05
C PRO A 365 42.40 6.73 10.11
N ARG A 366 43.04 5.55 10.06
CA ARG A 366 42.41 4.23 10.21
C ARG A 366 41.66 4.12 11.55
N PRO A 367 40.47 3.48 11.60
CA PRO A 367 39.81 3.16 12.85
C PRO A 367 40.63 2.13 13.64
N ALA A 368 40.84 2.39 14.92
CA ALA A 368 41.57 1.52 15.83
C ALA A 368 40.88 0.15 15.95
N ALA A 369 41.61 -0.92 15.61
CA ALA A 369 41.14 -2.28 15.72
C ALA A 369 40.85 -2.64 17.19
N ALA A 370 39.65 -3.14 17.48
CA ALA A 370 39.30 -3.68 18.78
C ALA A 370 40.14 -4.95 19.06
N SER A 371 40.93 -4.92 20.13
CA SER A 371 41.74 -6.07 20.56
C SER A 371 40.86 -7.18 21.14
N VAL A 372 41.12 -8.44 20.75
CA VAL A 372 40.46 -9.64 21.29
C VAL A 372 41.42 -10.45 22.17
N CYS A 373 40.88 -11.20 23.12
CA CYS A 373 41.67 -12.05 24.02
C CYS A 373 42.28 -13.23 23.24
N GLY A 374 43.61 -13.34 23.25
CA GLY A 374 44.31 -14.45 22.57
C GLY A 374 44.03 -15.85 23.15
N SER A 375 43.46 -15.94 24.36
CA SER A 375 43.15 -17.23 25.00
C SER A 375 41.72 -17.71 24.81
N CYS A 376 40.73 -16.81 24.71
CA CYS A 376 39.32 -17.20 24.64
C CYS A 376 38.51 -16.43 23.57
N GLY A 377 39.14 -15.52 22.83
CA GLY A 377 38.51 -14.76 21.73
C GLY A 377 37.59 -13.61 22.16
N ALA A 378 37.39 -13.36 23.46
CA ALA A 378 36.51 -12.31 23.94
C ALA A 378 37.06 -10.90 23.61
N ALA A 379 36.19 -9.97 23.20
CA ALA A 379 36.57 -8.57 22.97
C ALA A 379 37.09 -7.93 24.27
N LEU A 380 38.28 -7.32 24.19
CA LEU A 380 38.91 -6.62 25.30
C LEU A 380 38.66 -5.12 25.17
N LYS A 381 38.33 -4.48 26.29
CA LYS A 381 38.26 -3.02 26.35
C LYS A 381 39.69 -2.43 26.32
N PRO A 382 39.88 -1.20 25.82
CA PRO A 382 41.15 -0.49 25.95
C PRO A 382 41.61 -0.48 27.42
N ASP A 383 42.90 -0.75 27.66
CA ASP A 383 43.57 -0.73 28.97
C ASP A 383 43.16 -1.79 30.00
N GLN A 384 42.47 -2.85 29.55
CA GLN A 384 42.04 -3.95 30.41
C GLN A 384 43.21 -4.90 30.77
N LYS A 385 43.65 -4.92 32.04
CA LYS A 385 44.82 -5.70 32.52
C LYS A 385 44.60 -7.22 32.60
N PHE A 386 43.35 -7.66 32.74
CA PHE A 386 42.95 -9.08 32.80
C PHE A 386 41.65 -9.28 32.03
N CYS A 387 41.54 -10.40 31.30
CA CYS A 387 40.30 -10.76 30.62
C CYS A 387 39.21 -11.03 31.66
N THR A 388 38.09 -10.30 31.56
CA THR A 388 36.93 -10.48 32.44
C THR A 388 36.18 -11.78 32.21
N GLN A 389 36.45 -12.49 31.10
CA GLN A 389 35.80 -13.75 30.77
C GLN A 389 36.61 -14.98 31.22
N CYS A 390 37.93 -14.99 31.04
CA CYS A 390 38.77 -16.15 31.37
C CYS A 390 39.83 -15.90 32.45
N GLY A 391 40.01 -14.67 32.90
CA GLY A 391 41.00 -14.30 33.94
C GLY A 391 42.44 -14.16 33.45
N THR A 392 42.73 -14.47 32.17
CA THR A 392 44.09 -14.38 31.62
C THR A 392 44.59 -12.93 31.58
N PRO A 393 45.81 -12.63 32.10
CA PRO A 393 46.41 -11.30 32.04
C PRO A 393 46.68 -10.86 30.60
N VAL A 394 46.37 -9.61 30.28
CA VAL A 394 46.56 -9.03 28.95
C VAL A 394 47.89 -8.27 28.93
N PRO A 395 48.81 -8.56 27.99
CA PRO A 395 50.10 -7.86 27.89
C PRO A 395 49.90 -6.36 27.61
N ALA A 396 50.74 -5.50 28.22
CA ALA A 396 50.67 -4.06 27.99
C ALA A 396 50.88 -3.72 26.49
N GLY A 397 49.96 -2.94 25.92
CA GLY A 397 50.01 -2.50 24.53
C GLY A 397 50.95 -1.31 24.28
N CYS A 398 51.29 -1.07 23.02
CA CYS A 398 51.95 0.13 22.56
C CYS A 398 51.06 1.35 22.89
N PRO A 399 51.59 2.42 23.50
CA PRO A 399 50.76 3.54 23.93
C PRO A 399 50.30 4.40 22.75
N SER A 400 50.95 4.28 21.59
CA SER A 400 50.59 5.03 20.38
C SER A 400 49.57 4.32 19.50
N CYS A 401 49.51 2.98 19.48
CA CYS A 401 48.61 2.25 18.56
C CYS A 401 47.87 1.08 19.19
N GLY A 402 48.08 0.77 20.46
CA GLY A 402 47.41 -0.32 21.17
C GLY A 402 47.91 -1.73 20.82
N ALA A 403 48.82 -1.90 19.85
CA ALA A 403 49.33 -3.22 19.46
C ALA A 403 50.12 -3.88 20.62
N PRO A 404 50.06 -5.22 20.80
CA PRO A 404 50.75 -5.90 21.90
C PRO A 404 52.26 -5.62 21.87
N ARG A 405 52.85 -5.18 23.00
CA ARG A 405 54.30 -5.02 23.07
C ARG A 405 54.97 -6.38 23.17
N VAL A 406 56.07 -6.53 22.42
CA VAL A 406 57.03 -7.63 22.64
C VAL A 406 58.00 -7.17 23.73
N ALA A 407 58.22 -8.00 24.76
CA ALA A 407 59.11 -7.68 25.86
C ALA A 407 60.54 -7.42 25.35
N GLY A 408 61.12 -6.27 25.72
CA GLY A 408 62.48 -5.85 25.32
C GLY A 408 62.59 -5.13 23.97
N ALA A 409 61.48 -4.86 23.27
CA ALA A 409 61.51 -4.09 22.03
C ALA A 409 61.52 -2.57 22.28
N ASN A 410 62.49 -1.85 21.70
CA ASN A 410 62.61 -0.39 21.80
C ASN A 410 61.64 0.37 20.88
N PHE A 411 61.08 -0.29 19.87
CA PHE A 411 60.15 0.29 18.89
C PHE A 411 58.99 -0.66 18.61
N CYS A 412 57.81 -0.11 18.35
CA CYS A 412 56.62 -0.89 18.01
C CYS A 412 56.73 -1.44 16.58
N SER A 413 56.61 -2.77 16.43
CA SER A 413 56.66 -3.42 15.11
C SER A 413 55.45 -3.12 14.21
N ALA A 414 54.34 -2.62 14.77
CA ALA A 414 53.13 -2.31 14.03
C ALA A 414 53.06 -0.86 13.52
N CYS A 415 53.56 0.12 14.29
CA CYS A 415 53.46 1.54 13.94
C CYS A 415 54.79 2.30 13.97
N GLY A 416 55.90 1.67 14.37
CA GLY A 416 57.22 2.30 14.43
C GLY A 416 57.46 3.24 15.62
N ALA A 417 56.45 3.48 16.47
CA ALA A 417 56.60 4.37 17.63
C ALA A 417 57.62 3.83 18.65
N ALA A 418 58.46 4.71 19.21
CA ALA A 418 59.42 4.35 20.26
C ALA A 418 58.68 3.90 21.53
N LEU A 419 58.99 2.69 22.00
CA LEU A 419 58.47 2.15 23.24
C LEU A 419 59.51 2.49 24.30
N GLN A 420 59.27 3.57 25.07
CA GLN A 420 60.13 3.88 26.21
C GLN A 420 60.11 2.69 27.18
N GLY A 421 61.32 2.29 27.59
CA GLY A 421 61.61 1.08 28.37
C GLY A 421 60.85 0.96 29.67
#